data_AF-W6TW49-F1
#
_entry.id   AF-W6TW49-F1
#
_cell.length_a   1.000
_cell.length_b   1.000
_cell.length_c   1.000
_cell.angle_alpha   90.00
_cell.angle_beta   90.00
_cell.angle_gamma   90.00
#
_symmetry.space_group_name_H-M   'P 1'
#
loop_
_entity.id
_entity.type
_entity.pdbx_description
1 polymer ?
#
loop_
_entity_poly.entity_id
_entity_poly.type
_entity_poly.pdbx_seq_one_letter_code
_entity_poly.pdbx_strand_id
1 'polypeptide(L)'
;MDSVLERLKEKKLEIEKKVEKTTTREKSLFIKIENQNDRMLYHLKIMKDMYRFGINRSQKNKFFVSFRGLFNQEKIESFHLFSLKEGDKFLGIFYGSRKPIKNVVRKYEENGIMKTSTFSRIHYIEFRFKKGSVFCYLRGFSYLVRKDKADSKYTKTYIAILETLEKQVHEFYNKKLPNGGIIKKWISKNLK
;
A
#
# COMPACT_ATOMS: atom_id res chain seq x y z
N MET A 1 3.16 41.68 25.39
CA MET A 1 1.94 40.83 25.33
C MET A 1 1.79 40.45 23.87
N ASP A 2 2.43 39.36 23.44
CA ASP A 2 2.54 39.03 22.01
C ASP A 2 1.14 38.88 21.43
N SER A 3 0.86 39.65 20.37
CA SER A 3 -0.48 39.67 19.80
C SER A 3 -0.85 38.26 19.34
N VAL A 4 -2.10 37.87 19.54
CA VAL A 4 -2.63 36.56 19.14
C VAL A 4 -2.29 36.25 17.66
N LEU A 5 -2.18 37.29 16.82
CA LEU A 5 -1.76 37.20 15.43
C LEU A 5 -0.32 36.70 15.23
N GLU A 6 0.63 37.11 16.07
CA GLU A 6 2.02 36.64 15.97
C GLU A 6 2.14 35.16 16.32
N ARG A 7 1.48 34.73 17.40
CA ARG A 7 1.42 33.31 17.78
C ARG A 7 0.79 32.42 16.71
N LEU A 8 -0.19 32.94 15.96
CA LEU A 8 -0.80 32.23 14.84
C LEU A 8 0.14 32.15 13.63
N LYS A 9 0.88 33.22 13.32
CA LYS A 9 1.89 33.22 12.24
C LYS A 9 3.04 32.28 12.57
N GLU A 10 3.52 32.27 13.80
CA GLU A 10 4.57 31.35 14.27
C GLU A 10 4.13 29.90 14.18
N LYS A 11 2.92 29.57 14.64
CA LYS A 11 2.35 28.21 14.49
C LYS A 11 2.23 27.79 13.03
N LYS A 12 1.80 28.69 12.14
CA LYS A 12 1.71 28.41 10.71
C LYS A 12 3.09 28.10 10.11
N LEU A 13 4.10 28.92 10.44
CA LEU A 13 5.49 28.72 10.03
C LEU A 13 6.10 27.44 10.59
N GLU A 14 5.76 27.06 11.83
CA GLU A 14 6.21 25.81 12.43
C GLU A 14 5.58 24.59 11.75
N ILE A 15 4.30 24.69 11.37
CA ILE A 15 3.60 23.67 10.58
C ILE A 15 4.22 23.57 9.18
N GLU A 16 4.44 24.69 8.50
CA GLU A 16 5.07 24.73 7.17
C GLU A 16 6.49 24.16 7.22
N LYS A 17 7.32 24.52 8.21
CA LYS A 17 8.67 23.95 8.42
C LYS A 17 8.63 22.46 8.75
N LYS A 18 7.62 21.99 9.51
CA LYS A 18 7.41 20.54 9.76
C LYS A 18 7.01 19.83 8.47
N VAL A 19 6.06 20.37 7.71
CA VAL A 19 5.65 19.83 6.40
C VAL A 19 6.83 19.80 5.44
N GLU A 20 7.61 20.87 5.37
CA GLU A 20 8.77 21.03 4.50
C GLU A 20 9.90 20.05 4.86
N LYS A 21 10.23 19.92 6.16
CA LYS A 21 11.16 18.87 6.66
C LYS A 21 10.66 17.46 6.40
N THR A 22 9.36 17.21 6.49
CA THR A 22 8.75 15.91 6.15
C THR A 22 8.86 15.62 4.64
N THR A 23 8.82 16.66 3.80
CA THR A 23 8.94 16.52 2.34
C THR A 23 10.38 16.46 1.81
N THR A 24 11.39 16.96 2.54
CA THR A 24 12.76 17.10 2.00
C THR A 24 13.79 16.04 2.43
N ARG A 25 13.56 15.17 3.43
CA ARG A 25 14.63 14.22 3.86
C ARG A 25 14.25 12.79 4.27
N GLU A 26 13.01 12.34 4.09
CA GLU A 26 12.67 10.93 4.25
C GLU A 26 12.12 10.34 2.95
N LYS A 27 12.57 9.12 2.62
CA LYS A 27 12.14 8.34 1.46
C LYS A 27 10.65 8.02 1.58
N SER A 28 9.79 8.97 1.24
CA SER A 28 8.34 8.85 1.36
C SER A 28 7.88 7.53 0.74
N LEU A 29 7.17 6.73 1.55
CA LEU A 29 6.52 5.51 1.11
C LEU A 29 5.52 5.80 -0.03
N PHE A 30 4.97 7.02 -0.04
CA PHE A 30 4.03 7.49 -1.05
C PHE A 30 4.77 8.13 -2.23
N ILE A 31 4.60 7.53 -3.41
CA ILE A 31 5.19 8.00 -4.67
C ILE A 31 4.36 9.07 -5.36
N LYS A 32 3.06 9.10 -5.08
CA LYS A 32 2.08 10.07 -5.59
C LYS A 32 0.91 10.16 -4.62
N ILE A 33 0.42 11.38 -4.42
CA ILE A 33 -0.84 11.67 -3.74
C ILE A 33 -1.62 12.56 -4.71
N GLU A 34 -2.85 12.20 -5.03
CA GLU A 34 -3.69 12.95 -5.97
C GLU A 34 -5.12 13.09 -5.46
N ASN A 35 -5.78 14.19 -5.81
CA ASN A 35 -7.21 14.39 -5.57
C ASN A 35 -7.95 14.16 -6.89
N GLN A 36 -8.89 13.23 -6.90
CA GLN A 36 -9.74 12.94 -8.05
C GLN A 36 -11.20 12.93 -7.60
N ASN A 37 -11.99 13.91 -8.08
CA ASN A 37 -13.41 14.05 -7.74
C ASN A 37 -13.66 14.04 -6.22
N ASP A 38 -12.93 14.88 -5.48
CA ASP A 38 -12.97 14.98 -4.02
C ASP A 38 -12.58 13.70 -3.27
N ARG A 39 -11.87 12.78 -3.95
CA ARG A 39 -11.30 11.57 -3.36
C ARG A 39 -9.78 11.64 -3.37
N MET A 40 -9.19 11.53 -2.17
CA MET A 40 -7.74 11.49 -2.01
C MET A 40 -7.21 10.08 -2.31
N LEU A 41 -6.37 9.96 -3.35
CA LEU A 41 -5.73 8.73 -3.75
C LEU A 41 -4.26 8.76 -3.33
N TYR A 42 -3.88 7.79 -2.51
CA TYR A 42 -2.52 7.61 -2.03
C TYR A 42 -1.90 6.44 -2.76
N HIS A 43 -0.77 6.68 -3.41
CA HIS A 43 -0.06 5.67 -4.16
C HIS A 43 1.28 5.39 -3.51
N LEU A 44 1.49 4.15 -3.08
CA LEU A 44 2.77 3.72 -2.56
C LEU A 44 3.76 3.52 -3.71
N LYS A 45 5.06 3.47 -3.39
CA LYS A 45 6.03 2.91 -4.32
C LYS A 45 5.86 1.39 -4.46
N ILE A 46 6.51 0.82 -5.47
CA ILE A 46 6.49 -0.63 -5.69
C ILE A 46 7.29 -1.31 -4.58
N MET A 47 6.66 -2.26 -3.89
CA MET A 47 7.25 -3.10 -2.84
C MET A 47 7.32 -4.56 -3.31
N LYS A 48 8.10 -5.39 -2.63
CA LYS A 48 8.24 -6.81 -2.98
C LYS A 48 6.97 -7.59 -2.62
N ASP A 49 6.72 -7.73 -1.33
CA ASP A 49 5.60 -8.46 -0.74
C ASP A 49 5.22 -7.88 0.63
N MET A 50 4.09 -8.35 1.17
CA MET A 50 3.66 -7.99 2.52
C MET A 50 4.53 -8.68 3.55
N TYR A 51 4.87 -7.95 4.61
CA TYR A 51 5.69 -8.46 5.71
C TYR A 51 4.85 -8.76 6.94
N ARG A 52 4.24 -7.73 7.53
CA ARG A 52 3.45 -7.83 8.76
C ARG A 52 2.33 -6.81 8.78
N PHE A 53 1.23 -7.13 9.44
CA PHE A 53 0.10 -6.22 9.64
C PHE A 53 -0.63 -6.58 10.94
N GLY A 54 -1.51 -5.69 11.37
CA GLY A 54 -2.40 -5.93 12.50
C GLY A 54 -2.83 -4.65 13.20
N ILE A 55 -3.71 -4.80 14.18
CA ILE A 55 -4.11 -3.72 15.08
C ILE A 55 -2.97 -3.46 16.06
N ASN A 56 -2.61 -2.20 16.26
CA ASN A 56 -1.62 -1.85 17.27
C ASN A 56 -2.18 -2.15 18.68
N ARG A 57 -1.44 -2.91 19.49
CA ARG A 57 -1.85 -3.33 20.84
C ARG A 57 -2.18 -2.14 21.75
N SER A 58 -1.41 -1.05 21.65
CA SER A 58 -1.61 0.15 22.46
C SER A 58 -2.58 1.15 21.84
N GLN A 59 -2.77 1.11 20.51
CA GLN A 59 -3.56 2.07 19.75
C GLN A 59 -4.56 1.32 18.85
N LYS A 60 -5.67 0.89 19.44
CA LYS A 60 -6.72 0.12 18.75
C LYS A 60 -7.36 0.86 17.58
N ASN A 61 -7.15 2.16 17.44
CA ASN A 61 -7.61 2.99 16.33
C ASN A 61 -6.67 2.98 15.10
N LYS A 62 -5.58 2.20 15.14
CA LYS A 62 -4.62 2.09 14.05
C LYS A 62 -4.40 0.64 13.66
N PHE A 63 -4.50 0.38 12.37
CA PHE A 63 -4.14 -0.89 11.75
C PHE A 63 -2.87 -0.67 10.91
N PHE A 64 -1.75 -1.25 11.31
CA PHE A 64 -0.50 -1.10 10.57
C PHE A 64 -0.43 -2.12 9.43
N VAL A 65 0.19 -1.71 8.32
CA VAL A 65 0.54 -2.58 7.20
C VAL A 65 1.99 -2.32 6.83
N SER A 66 2.81 -3.36 6.75
CA SER A 66 4.23 -3.27 6.42
C SER A 66 4.62 -4.20 5.27
N PHE A 67 5.64 -3.78 4.53
CA PHE A 67 6.10 -4.43 3.31
C PHE A 67 7.62 -4.51 3.28
N ARG A 68 8.13 -5.52 2.58
CA ARG A 68 9.55 -5.61 2.24
C ARG A 68 9.87 -4.74 1.03
N GLY A 69 10.97 -4.02 1.09
CA GLY A 69 11.48 -3.23 -0.01
C GLY A 69 11.71 -4.06 -1.28
N LEU A 70 11.53 -3.43 -2.43
CA LEU A 70 11.64 -4.12 -3.72
C LEU A 70 13.05 -4.67 -4.01
N PHE A 71 14.09 -3.90 -3.68
CA PHE A 71 15.49 -4.24 -3.95
C PHE A 71 16.25 -4.70 -2.71
N ASN A 72 15.95 -4.11 -1.54
CA ASN A 72 16.48 -4.54 -0.26
C ASN A 72 15.31 -5.04 0.61
N GLN A 73 15.32 -6.34 0.92
CA GLN A 73 14.26 -7.01 1.68
C GLN A 73 14.33 -6.75 3.18
N GLU A 74 15.50 -6.38 3.70
CA GLU A 74 15.70 -5.95 5.09
C GLU A 74 15.10 -4.56 5.32
N LYS A 75 14.94 -3.78 4.24
CA LYS A 75 14.25 -2.50 4.31
C LYS A 75 12.74 -2.73 4.44
N ILE A 76 12.24 -2.55 5.65
CA ILE A 76 10.80 -2.60 5.94
C ILE A 76 10.22 -1.20 5.91
N GLU A 77 9.06 -1.05 5.25
CA GLU A 77 8.31 0.20 5.27
C GLU A 77 6.85 -0.07 5.57
N SER A 78 6.21 0.86 6.28
CA SER A 78 4.86 0.69 6.79
C SER A 78 4.04 1.96 6.69
N PHE A 79 2.73 1.78 6.69
CA PHE A 79 1.76 2.84 6.94
C PHE A 79 0.68 2.34 7.89
N HIS A 80 -0.16 3.28 8.36
CA HIS A 80 -1.31 2.97 9.19
C HIS A 80 -2.60 3.32 8.46
N LEU A 81 -3.54 2.39 8.50
CA LEU A 81 -4.96 2.63 8.31
C LEU A 81 -5.53 3.12 9.65
N PHE A 82 -6.40 4.12 9.60
CA PHE A 82 -6.98 4.75 10.79
C PHE A 82 -8.47 4.45 10.90
N SER A 83 -9.01 4.62 12.11
CA SER A 83 -10.45 4.68 12.35
C SER A 83 -11.12 5.72 11.45
N LEU A 84 -12.34 5.43 11.00
CA LEU A 84 -13.08 6.30 10.09
C LEU A 84 -13.46 7.62 10.77
N LYS A 85 -13.32 8.73 10.02
CA LYS A 85 -13.87 10.03 10.41
C LYS A 85 -15.33 10.15 9.93
N GLU A 86 -16.06 11.09 10.50
CA GLU A 86 -17.45 11.35 10.13
C GLU A 86 -17.60 11.62 8.61
N GLY A 87 -18.61 10.99 8.02
CA GLY A 87 -18.90 11.06 6.58
C GLY A 87 -17.97 10.25 5.67
N ASP A 88 -16.97 9.53 6.19
CA ASP A 88 -16.19 8.55 5.43
C ASP A 88 -16.66 7.11 5.70
N LYS A 89 -16.36 6.18 4.80
CA LYS A 89 -16.78 4.78 4.90
C LYS A 89 -15.76 3.87 4.24
N PHE A 90 -15.33 2.82 4.93
CA PHE A 90 -14.60 1.74 4.30
C PHE A 90 -15.52 0.97 3.34
N LEU A 91 -15.14 0.93 2.06
CA LEU A 91 -15.89 0.31 0.97
C LEU A 91 -15.40 -1.12 0.68
N GLY A 92 -14.17 -1.46 1.08
CA GLY A 92 -13.62 -2.81 0.94
C GLY A 92 -12.20 -2.83 0.42
N ILE A 93 -11.69 -4.05 0.23
CA ILE A 93 -10.41 -4.32 -0.43
C ILE A 93 -10.66 -4.65 -1.90
N PHE A 94 -9.84 -4.10 -2.79
CA PHE A 94 -9.89 -4.40 -4.21
C PHE A 94 -8.50 -4.78 -4.72
N TYR A 95 -8.43 -5.74 -5.63
CA TYR A 95 -7.19 -6.11 -6.31
C TYR A 95 -7.28 -5.73 -7.78
N GLY A 96 -6.16 -5.31 -8.34
CA GLY A 96 -6.11 -4.91 -9.74
C GLY A 96 -4.71 -4.91 -10.30
N SER A 97 -4.61 -4.43 -11.53
CA SER A 97 -3.33 -4.26 -12.22
C SER A 97 -3.36 -3.00 -13.07
N ARG A 98 -2.24 -2.29 -13.14
CA ARG A 98 -2.09 -1.07 -13.95
C ARG A 98 -0.66 -0.89 -14.43
N LYS A 99 -0.43 0.07 -15.32
CA LYS A 99 0.94 0.56 -15.59
C LYS A 99 1.50 1.23 -14.32
N PRO A 100 2.79 1.03 -14.00
CA PRO A 100 3.43 1.72 -12.88
C PRO A 100 3.29 3.24 -12.98
N ILE A 101 3.16 3.91 -11.83
CA ILE A 101 3.10 5.38 -11.78
C ILE A 101 4.47 6.00 -12.12
N LYS A 102 5.55 5.38 -11.63
CA LYS A 102 6.91 5.67 -12.05
C LYS A 102 7.54 4.38 -12.55
N ASN A 103 8.26 4.48 -13.66
CA ASN A 103 9.03 3.35 -14.18
C ASN A 103 10.13 2.99 -13.19
N VAL A 104 10.14 1.73 -12.75
CA VAL A 104 11.23 1.19 -11.93
C VAL A 104 12.12 0.37 -12.86
N VAL A 105 13.37 0.79 -12.99
CA VAL A 105 14.39 0.09 -13.79
C VAL A 105 15.07 -0.94 -12.91
N ARG A 106 14.98 -2.22 -13.30
CA ARG A 106 15.74 -3.30 -12.69
C ARG A 106 16.95 -3.61 -13.56
N LYS A 107 18.14 -3.46 -12.99
CA LYS A 107 19.39 -3.95 -13.57
C LYS A 107 19.60 -5.40 -13.16
N TYR A 108 19.95 -6.26 -14.11
CA TYR A 108 20.34 -7.65 -13.85
C TYR A 108 21.38 -8.06 -14.89
N GLU A 109 22.23 -9.00 -14.51
CA GLU A 109 23.25 -9.54 -15.39
C GLU A 109 22.75 -10.85 -16.02
N GLU A 110 22.92 -10.99 -17.32
CA GLU A 110 22.63 -12.21 -18.06
C GLU A 110 23.76 -12.46 -19.05
N ASN A 111 24.49 -13.56 -18.88
CA ASN A 111 25.65 -13.93 -19.69
C ASN A 111 26.74 -12.84 -19.77
N GLY A 112 27.05 -12.18 -18.64
CA GLY A 112 28.04 -11.09 -18.59
C GLY A 112 27.55 -9.74 -19.13
N ILE A 113 26.31 -9.65 -19.63
CA ILE A 113 25.72 -8.42 -20.17
C ILE A 113 24.73 -7.84 -19.16
N MET A 114 24.94 -6.58 -18.80
CA MET A 114 24.00 -5.82 -17.96
C MET A 114 22.74 -5.47 -18.74
N LYS A 115 21.62 -6.08 -18.37
CA LYS A 115 20.29 -5.80 -18.92
C LYS A 115 19.47 -4.94 -17.98
N THR A 116 18.66 -4.06 -18.57
CA THR A 116 17.66 -3.26 -17.85
C THR A 116 16.27 -3.69 -18.25
N SER A 117 15.40 -3.96 -17.27
CA SER A 117 13.98 -4.21 -17.50
C SER A 117 13.12 -3.21 -16.73
N THR A 118 12.00 -2.84 -17.35
CA THR A 118 10.94 -2.03 -16.72
C THR A 118 9.69 -2.87 -16.52
N PHE A 119 8.91 -2.58 -15.48
CA PHE A 119 7.62 -3.22 -15.29
C PHE A 119 6.58 -2.67 -16.28
N SER A 120 6.12 -3.48 -17.23
CA SER A 120 5.01 -3.10 -18.13
C SER A 120 3.66 -3.03 -17.40
N ARG A 121 3.52 -3.80 -16.32
CA ARG A 121 2.33 -3.87 -15.48
C ARG A 121 2.72 -4.20 -14.04
N ILE A 122 1.99 -3.62 -13.08
CA ILE A 122 2.13 -3.91 -11.65
C ILE A 122 0.76 -4.17 -11.04
N HIS A 123 0.68 -5.18 -10.19
CA HIS A 123 -0.53 -5.53 -9.46
C HIS A 123 -0.57 -4.76 -8.13
N TYR A 124 -1.78 -4.51 -7.65
CA TYR A 124 -1.99 -3.77 -6.42
C TYR A 124 -3.12 -4.35 -5.57
N ILE A 125 -3.05 -4.02 -4.28
CA ILE A 125 -4.17 -4.08 -3.34
C ILE A 125 -4.57 -2.64 -3.02
N GLU A 126 -5.86 -2.37 -3.05
CA GLU A 126 -6.47 -1.07 -2.78
C GLU A 126 -7.34 -1.19 -1.53
N PHE A 127 -7.05 -0.35 -0.53
CA PHE A 127 -7.95 -0.11 0.59
C PHE A 127 -8.85 1.07 0.21
N ARG A 128 -10.10 0.79 -0.13
CA ARG A 128 -11.01 1.79 -0.67
C ARG A 128 -11.91 2.39 0.41
N PHE A 129 -11.98 3.71 0.40
CA PHE A 129 -12.86 4.52 1.24
C PHE A 129 -13.76 5.39 0.38
N LYS A 130 -14.83 5.94 0.97
CA LYS A 130 -15.72 6.89 0.30
C LYS A 130 -14.93 8.14 -0.12
N LYS A 131 -14.15 8.71 0.79
CA LYS A 131 -13.37 9.95 0.57
C LYS A 131 -11.94 9.71 0.05
N GLY A 132 -11.53 8.48 -0.19
CA GLY A 132 -10.16 8.22 -0.65
C GLY A 132 -9.82 6.76 -0.88
N SER A 133 -8.58 6.48 -1.24
CA SER A 133 -8.08 5.11 -1.43
C SER A 133 -6.57 5.03 -1.23
N VAL A 134 -6.09 3.90 -0.72
CA VAL A 134 -4.65 3.63 -0.57
C VAL A 134 -4.27 2.45 -1.46
N PHE A 135 -3.42 2.70 -2.46
CA PHE A 135 -2.94 1.70 -3.42
C PHE A 135 -1.55 1.23 -3.04
N CYS A 136 -1.42 -0.08 -2.75
CA CYS A 136 -0.16 -0.73 -2.45
C CYS A 136 0.25 -1.61 -3.64
N TYR A 137 1.37 -1.31 -4.27
CA TYR A 137 1.87 -2.02 -5.46
C TYR A 137 2.86 -3.10 -5.08
N LEU A 138 2.53 -4.36 -5.37
CA LEU A 138 3.28 -5.52 -4.89
C LEU A 138 3.76 -6.38 -6.06
N ARG A 139 5.08 -6.57 -6.17
CA ARG A 139 5.67 -7.42 -7.20
C ARG A 139 5.26 -8.89 -7.01
N GLY A 140 5.16 -9.36 -5.77
CA GLY A 140 4.80 -10.74 -5.44
C GLY A 140 3.45 -11.18 -6.02
N PHE A 141 2.51 -10.26 -6.21
CA PHE A 141 1.19 -10.57 -6.81
C PHE A 141 1.26 -11.14 -8.22
N SER A 142 2.32 -10.82 -8.97
CA SER A 142 2.53 -11.42 -10.30
C SER A 142 2.74 -12.94 -10.27
N TYR A 143 3.18 -13.50 -9.14
CA TYR A 143 3.31 -14.95 -8.97
C TYR A 143 1.95 -15.61 -8.73
N LEU A 144 1.02 -14.87 -8.13
CA LEU A 144 -0.32 -15.38 -7.79
C LEU A 144 -1.18 -15.63 -9.03
N VAL A 145 -0.90 -14.93 -10.13
CA VAL A 145 -1.67 -15.00 -11.38
C VAL A 145 -1.00 -15.85 -12.46
N ARG A 146 0.12 -16.52 -12.15
CA ARG A 146 0.88 -17.36 -13.08
C ARG A 146 0.60 -18.83 -12.83
N LYS A 147 0.14 -19.56 -13.85
CA LYS A 147 -0.10 -21.01 -13.76
C LYS A 147 1.14 -21.78 -13.34
N ASP A 148 2.30 -21.45 -13.91
CA ASP A 148 3.58 -22.13 -13.61
C ASP A 148 4.08 -21.91 -12.17
N LYS A 149 3.48 -20.98 -11.42
CA LYS A 149 3.83 -20.66 -10.03
C LYS A 149 2.70 -20.90 -9.04
N ALA A 150 1.52 -21.32 -9.50
CA ALA A 150 0.33 -21.48 -8.67
C ALA A 150 0.56 -22.43 -7.49
N ASP A 151 1.25 -23.55 -7.74
CA ASP A 151 1.51 -24.58 -6.74
C ASP A 151 2.74 -24.37 -5.87
N SER A 152 3.49 -23.31 -6.11
CA SER A 152 4.70 -23.03 -5.34
C SER A 152 4.38 -22.75 -3.86
N LYS A 153 5.29 -23.17 -2.99
CA LYS A 153 5.22 -22.88 -1.54
C LYS A 153 5.04 -21.38 -1.28
N TYR A 154 5.78 -20.54 -2.02
CA TYR A 154 5.67 -19.08 -1.93
C TYR A 154 4.24 -18.60 -2.20
N THR A 155 3.62 -19.02 -3.30
CA THR A 155 2.27 -18.62 -3.69
C THR A 155 1.25 -19.04 -2.64
N LYS A 156 1.29 -20.31 -2.18
CA LYS A 156 0.38 -20.82 -1.15
C LYS A 156 0.49 -20.04 0.16
N THR A 157 1.71 -19.80 0.63
CA THR A 157 1.95 -18.99 1.84
C THR A 157 1.47 -17.56 1.65
N TYR A 158 1.71 -16.95 0.48
CA TYR A 158 1.36 -15.56 0.27
C TYR A 158 -0.15 -15.35 0.17
N ILE A 159 -0.88 -16.30 -0.42
CA ILE A 159 -2.36 -16.30 -0.42
C ILE A 159 -2.88 -16.35 1.03
N ALA A 160 -2.39 -17.25 1.87
CA ALA A 160 -2.82 -17.36 3.27
C ALA A 160 -2.58 -16.05 4.06
N ILE A 161 -1.45 -15.37 3.81
CA ILE A 161 -1.15 -14.06 4.38
C ILE A 161 -2.19 -13.03 3.95
N LEU A 162 -2.55 -12.99 2.65
CA LEU A 162 -3.54 -12.05 2.12
C LEU A 162 -4.96 -12.33 2.62
N GLU A 163 -5.34 -13.60 2.76
CA GLU A 163 -6.63 -13.97 3.36
C GLU A 163 -6.72 -13.52 4.83
N THR A 164 -5.62 -13.66 5.57
CA THR A 164 -5.54 -13.18 6.95
C THR A 164 -5.66 -11.66 7.01
N LEU A 165 -4.96 -10.94 6.11
CA LEU A 165 -5.08 -9.48 6.01
C LEU A 165 -6.52 -9.06 5.71
N GLU A 166 -7.16 -9.70 4.73
CA GLU A 166 -8.53 -9.40 4.35
C GLU A 166 -9.48 -9.51 5.53
N LYS A 167 -9.40 -10.63 6.27
CA LYS A 167 -10.19 -10.84 7.47
C LYS A 167 -9.95 -9.73 8.51
N GLN A 168 -8.69 -9.48 8.88
CA GLN A 168 -8.37 -8.53 9.93
C GLN A 168 -8.73 -7.07 9.58
N VAL A 169 -8.57 -6.65 8.31
CA VAL A 169 -8.95 -5.30 7.88
C VAL A 169 -10.47 -5.13 7.86
N HIS A 170 -11.21 -6.15 7.43
CA HIS A 170 -12.67 -6.10 7.48
C HIS A 170 -13.19 -6.06 8.92
N GLU A 171 -12.61 -6.88 9.81
CA GLU A 171 -12.90 -6.84 11.25
C GLU A 171 -12.59 -5.46 11.87
N PHE A 172 -11.42 -4.88 11.56
CA PHE A 172 -11.03 -3.55 12.03
C PHE A 172 -12.04 -2.45 11.65
N TYR A 173 -12.70 -2.58 10.50
CA TYR A 173 -13.73 -1.64 10.03
C TYR A 173 -15.17 -2.12 10.28
N ASN A 174 -15.38 -3.15 11.12
CA ASN A 174 -16.68 -3.73 11.41
C ASN A 174 -17.48 -4.09 10.14
N LYS A 175 -16.80 -4.69 9.16
CA LYS A 175 -17.37 -5.18 7.90
C LYS A 175 -17.31 -6.71 7.84
N LYS A 176 -18.31 -7.32 7.19
CA LYS A 176 -18.26 -8.73 6.83
C LYS A 176 -17.39 -8.90 5.58
N LEU A 177 -16.46 -9.85 5.63
CA LEU A 177 -15.70 -10.26 4.44
C LEU A 177 -16.63 -11.04 3.49
N PRO A 178 -16.61 -10.78 2.17
CA PRO A 178 -17.43 -11.54 1.22
C PRO A 178 -17.08 -13.04 1.22
N ASN A 179 -18.10 -13.89 1.07
CA ASN A 179 -17.93 -15.35 0.99
C ASN A 179 -16.94 -15.73 -0.12
N GLY A 180 -16.01 -16.63 0.19
CA GLY A 180 -14.98 -17.12 -0.73
C GLY A 180 -13.72 -16.24 -0.83
N GLY A 181 -13.63 -15.14 -0.08
CA GLY A 181 -12.46 -14.26 -0.06
C GLY A 181 -12.32 -13.40 -1.32
N ILE A 182 -11.63 -12.27 -1.21
CA ILE A 182 -11.49 -11.32 -2.32
C ILE A 182 -10.28 -11.74 -3.18
N ILE A 183 -9.16 -12.10 -2.56
CA ILE A 183 -7.94 -12.52 -3.26
C ILE A 183 -8.15 -13.78 -4.08
N LYS A 184 -8.80 -14.81 -3.53
CA LYS A 184 -9.07 -16.07 -4.26
C LYS A 184 -9.91 -15.84 -5.50
N LYS A 185 -10.97 -15.02 -5.40
CA LYS A 185 -11.81 -14.61 -6.55
C LYS A 185 -11.04 -13.80 -7.58
N TRP A 186 -10.12 -12.94 -7.13
CA TRP A 186 -9.30 -12.16 -8.05
C TRP A 186 -8.29 -13.05 -8.79
N ILE A 187 -7.62 -13.97 -8.09
CA ILE A 187 -6.68 -14.93 -8.68
C ILE A 187 -7.39 -15.80 -9.73
N SER A 188 -8.54 -16.39 -9.41
CA SER A 188 -9.23 -17.29 -10.35
C SER A 188 -9.62 -16.60 -11.65
N LYS A 189 -9.98 -15.31 -11.61
CA LYS A 189 -10.30 -14.49 -12.79
C LYS A 189 -9.09 -14.04 -13.60
N ASN A 190 -7.90 -14.03 -13.01
CA ASN A 190 -6.69 -13.46 -13.61
C ASN A 190 -5.59 -14.48 -13.86
N LEU A 191 -5.83 -15.76 -13.57
CA LEU A 191 -4.87 -16.84 -13.76
C LEU A 191 -4.54 -16.99 -15.25
N LYS A 192 -3.26 -16.85 -15.59
CA LYS A 192 -2.73 -16.92 -16.95
C LYS A 192 -1.68 -18.02 -17.06
#